data_AF-A0A154WH41-F1
#
_entry.id   AF-A0A154WH41-F1
#
_cell.length_a   1.000
_cell.length_b   1.000
_cell.length_c   1.000
_cell.angle_alpha   90.00
_cell.angle_beta   90.00
_cell.angle_gamma   90.00
#
_symmetry.space_group_name_H-M   'P 1'
#
loop_
_entity.id
_entity.type
_entity.pdbx_description
1 polymer ?
#
loop_
_entity_poly.entity_id
_entity_poly.type
_entity_poly.pdbx_seq_one_letter_code
_entity_poly.pdbx_strand_id
1 'polypeptide(L)'
;MAPSDTDMEPNFSEIRRMLDELPPADRAAEAAAGTAAGEGMGMLSGLARFLAAWQGRATPQLNHPRICVFAASQGVAAGLGVDPSALTEASVKRFLDGDTPLNRLVDTLDADLRVYELSVEVPTENIAAQPAMSEADCARAMTYGMIAVEPGIDVLALAGVSGEAKLPAAALASLLLGGTARDWLGADAGSARLALVDQAVALHAGAKADPLEALRRLGGLDIAAMAGAILACRFARTPVLIDGVEGLAAAAVLRALRPTAIEHCLLAHASGDAGARALADRLGLTPLLDLGLSTGDGIGSAIAINLLRAAVACQAEAARLN
;
A
#
# COMPACT_ATOMS: atom_id res chain seq x y z
N MET A 1 17.96 34.41 -4.60
CA MET A 1 18.35 33.50 -5.69
C MET A 1 17.12 32.67 -5.98
N ALA A 2 16.50 32.83 -7.15
CA ALA A 2 15.36 31.97 -7.50
C ALA A 2 15.88 30.52 -7.58
N PRO A 3 15.14 29.52 -7.07
CA PRO A 3 15.52 28.14 -7.22
C PRO A 3 15.67 27.80 -8.71
N SER A 4 16.68 27.02 -9.04
CA SER A 4 16.94 26.56 -10.40
C SER A 4 15.88 25.53 -10.82
N ASP A 5 15.61 25.34 -12.12
CA ASP A 5 14.63 24.32 -12.58
C ASP A 5 14.95 22.89 -12.07
N THR A 6 16.22 22.63 -11.68
CA THR A 6 16.65 21.38 -11.05
C THR A 6 16.25 21.25 -9.57
N ASP A 7 15.90 22.33 -8.89
CA ASP A 7 15.38 22.32 -7.51
C ASP A 7 13.87 21.98 -7.45
N MET A 8 13.22 21.79 -8.60
CA MET A 8 11.77 21.53 -8.71
C MET A 8 11.43 20.08 -9.10
N GLU A 9 12.43 19.25 -9.43
CA GLU A 9 12.19 17.85 -9.79
C GLU A 9 12.11 16.98 -8.52
N PRO A 10 11.04 16.19 -8.33
CA PRO A 10 10.90 15.32 -7.17
C PRO A 10 12.13 14.42 -7.01
N ASN A 11 12.67 14.35 -5.80
CA ASN A 11 13.88 13.58 -5.50
C ASN A 11 13.82 12.92 -4.12
N PHE A 12 14.77 12.01 -3.85
CA PHE A 12 14.75 11.24 -2.60
C PHE A 12 15.07 12.09 -1.36
N SER A 13 15.75 13.22 -1.49
CA SER A 13 16.04 14.09 -0.35
C SER A 13 14.76 14.70 0.23
N GLU A 14 13.81 15.08 -0.62
CA GLU A 14 12.51 15.58 -0.19
C GLU A 14 11.67 14.51 0.51
N ILE A 15 11.63 13.31 -0.04
CA ILE A 15 10.93 12.17 0.57
C ILE A 15 11.50 11.85 1.97
N ARG A 16 12.82 11.88 2.12
CA ARG A 16 13.48 11.69 3.43
C ARG A 16 13.11 12.80 4.41
N ARG A 17 13.11 14.06 3.96
CA ARG A 17 12.68 15.20 4.79
C ARG A 17 11.24 15.03 5.29
N MET A 18 10.33 14.58 4.43
CA MET A 18 8.95 14.28 4.84
C MET A 18 8.88 13.17 5.90
N LEU A 19 9.71 12.13 5.80
CA LEU A 19 9.76 11.05 6.80
C LEU A 19 10.23 11.52 8.18
N ASP A 20 11.10 12.53 8.24
CA ASP A 20 11.57 13.14 9.48
C ASP A 20 10.51 14.04 10.15
N GLU A 21 9.59 14.59 9.34
CA GLU A 21 8.54 15.52 9.77
C GLU A 21 7.18 14.83 10.04
N LEU A 22 7.14 13.49 10.08
CA LEU A 22 5.88 12.76 10.23
C LEU A 22 5.12 13.13 11.52
N PRO A 23 3.85 13.58 11.43
CA PRO A 23 3.06 13.91 12.61
C PRO A 23 2.80 12.67 13.48
N PRO A 24 2.75 12.80 14.81
CA PRO A 24 2.39 11.69 15.70
C PRO A 24 0.87 11.48 15.76
N ALA A 25 0.43 10.33 16.27
CA ALA A 25 -0.99 10.07 16.54
C ALA A 25 -1.55 11.08 17.55
N ASP A 26 -2.82 11.46 17.40
CA ASP A 26 -3.51 12.26 18.40
C ASP A 26 -3.96 11.37 19.57
N ARG A 27 -3.14 11.35 20.63
CA ARG A 27 -3.41 10.55 21.83
C ARG A 27 -4.59 11.08 22.65
N ALA A 28 -4.93 12.36 22.53
CA ALA A 28 -6.08 12.91 23.23
C ALA A 28 -7.38 12.46 22.56
N ALA A 29 -7.43 12.51 21.22
CA ALA A 29 -8.54 11.95 20.44
C ALA A 29 -8.71 10.45 20.69
N GLU A 30 -7.61 9.69 20.70
CA GLU A 30 -7.63 8.26 21.00
C GLU A 30 -8.25 7.94 22.39
N ALA A 31 -7.81 8.67 23.42
CA ALA A 31 -8.27 8.47 24.79
C ALA A 31 -9.76 8.83 24.94
N ALA A 32 -10.19 9.95 24.35
CA ALA A 32 -11.58 10.38 24.36
C ALA A 32 -12.51 9.39 23.64
N ALA A 33 -12.04 8.78 22.54
CA ALA A 33 -12.78 7.71 21.87
C ALA A 33 -12.90 6.45 22.73
N GLY A 34 -11.87 6.14 23.52
CA GLY A 34 -11.84 4.99 24.44
C GLY A 34 -12.81 5.13 25.61
N THR A 35 -13.00 6.34 26.16
CA THR A 35 -13.98 6.57 27.24
C THR A 35 -15.42 6.43 26.76
N ALA A 36 -15.68 6.68 25.48
CA ALA A 36 -17.02 6.56 24.91
C ALA A 36 -17.38 5.10 24.57
N ALA A 37 -16.41 4.24 24.27
CA ALA A 37 -16.65 2.84 23.93
C ALA A 37 -16.90 2.00 25.21
N GLY A 38 -18.11 1.47 25.36
CA GLY A 38 -18.46 0.58 26.47
C GLY A 38 -17.61 -0.71 26.53
N GLU A 39 -17.53 -1.31 27.72
CA GLU A 39 -16.86 -2.59 27.95
C GLU A 39 -17.47 -3.70 27.07
N GLY A 40 -16.63 -4.60 26.53
CA GLY A 40 -17.08 -5.78 25.79
C GLY A 40 -17.15 -5.67 24.25
N MET A 41 -16.79 -4.54 23.64
CA MET A 41 -16.82 -4.36 22.17
C MET A 41 -15.65 -5.01 21.40
N GLY A 42 -14.70 -5.63 22.10
CA GLY A 42 -13.57 -6.33 21.49
C GLY A 42 -12.80 -5.46 20.49
N MET A 43 -12.53 -6.00 19.30
CA MET A 43 -11.77 -5.33 18.23
C MET A 43 -12.38 -4.00 17.80
N LEU A 44 -13.72 -3.84 17.82
CA LEU A 44 -14.38 -2.63 17.33
C LEU A 44 -13.98 -1.38 18.12
N SER A 45 -13.80 -1.51 19.45
CA SER A 45 -13.30 -0.41 20.28
C SER A 45 -11.87 -0.01 19.89
N GLY A 46 -11.01 -1.00 19.62
CA GLY A 46 -9.65 -0.75 19.13
C GLY A 46 -9.63 -0.01 17.79
N LEU A 47 -10.51 -0.40 16.86
CA LEU A 47 -10.62 0.25 15.54
C LEU A 47 -11.15 1.68 15.64
N ALA A 48 -12.18 1.93 16.46
CA ALA A 48 -12.68 3.28 16.67
C ALA A 48 -11.60 4.19 17.29
N ARG A 49 -10.86 3.70 18.28
CA ARG A 49 -9.73 4.44 18.89
C ARG A 49 -8.61 4.72 17.88
N PHE A 50 -8.26 3.72 17.07
CA PHE A 50 -7.27 3.88 16.01
C PHE A 50 -7.68 4.96 15.01
N LEU A 51 -8.92 4.92 14.52
CA LEU A 51 -9.46 5.94 13.62
C LEU A 51 -9.45 7.31 14.28
N ALA A 52 -9.85 7.42 15.55
CA ALA A 52 -9.85 8.68 16.29
C ALA A 52 -8.43 9.29 16.38
N ALA A 53 -7.44 8.46 16.71
CA ALA A 53 -6.05 8.88 16.85
C ALA A 53 -5.46 9.42 15.55
N TRP A 54 -5.80 8.77 14.43
CA TRP A 54 -5.22 9.11 13.13
C TRP A 54 -6.00 10.16 12.36
N GLN A 55 -7.31 10.26 12.59
CA GLN A 55 -8.15 11.36 12.10
C GLN A 55 -8.05 12.64 12.95
N GLY A 56 -7.42 12.57 14.14
CA GLY A 56 -7.29 13.72 15.05
C GLY A 56 -8.63 14.21 15.59
N ARG A 57 -9.60 13.30 15.80
CA ARG A 57 -10.95 13.65 16.28
C ARG A 57 -11.46 12.59 17.27
N ALA A 58 -12.05 13.02 18.39
CA ALA A 58 -12.55 12.12 19.43
C ALA A 58 -13.71 11.23 18.95
N THR A 59 -14.52 11.73 18.02
CA THR A 59 -15.55 10.96 17.32
C THR A 59 -15.09 10.72 15.89
N PRO A 60 -14.46 9.56 15.60
CA PRO A 60 -14.04 9.22 14.24
C PRO A 60 -15.25 9.19 13.31
N GLN A 61 -15.03 9.39 12.02
CA GLN A 61 -16.08 9.24 11.01
C GLN A 61 -15.59 8.35 9.88
N LEU A 62 -16.52 7.77 9.16
CA LEU A 62 -16.23 7.00 7.96
C LEU A 62 -17.35 7.21 6.94
N ASN A 63 -17.49 8.44 6.48
CA ASN A 63 -18.51 8.86 5.52
C ASN A 63 -17.96 8.76 4.09
N HIS A 64 -16.70 9.13 3.89
CA HIS A 64 -16.04 9.15 2.58
C HIS A 64 -14.80 8.24 2.56
N PRO A 65 -14.98 6.90 2.61
CA PRO A 65 -13.89 5.98 2.33
C PRO A 65 -13.58 5.97 0.84
N ARG A 66 -12.30 5.93 0.48
CA ARG A 66 -11.84 5.84 -0.90
C ARG A 66 -10.91 4.63 -1.08
N ILE A 67 -11.12 3.89 -2.16
CA ILE A 67 -10.26 2.81 -2.62
C ILE A 67 -9.50 3.32 -3.85
N CYS A 68 -8.18 3.34 -3.75
CA CYS A 68 -7.28 3.71 -4.84
C CYS A 68 -6.60 2.45 -5.38
N VAL A 69 -6.81 2.18 -6.66
CA VAL A 69 -6.14 1.13 -7.40
C VAL A 69 -5.01 1.76 -8.21
N PHE A 70 -3.75 1.42 -7.91
CA PHE A 70 -2.61 1.88 -8.69
C PHE A 70 -2.18 0.80 -9.68
N ALA A 71 -2.02 1.18 -10.95
CA ALA A 71 -1.68 0.27 -12.02
C ALA A 71 -0.40 0.69 -12.75
N ALA A 72 0.53 -0.25 -12.86
CA ALA A 72 1.77 -0.10 -13.61
C ALA A 72 2.29 -1.45 -14.12
N SER A 73 2.98 -1.46 -15.26
CA SER A 73 3.52 -2.71 -15.82
C SER A 73 4.93 -3.00 -15.34
N GLN A 74 5.22 -4.28 -15.05
CA GLN A 74 6.46 -4.72 -14.42
C GLN A 74 7.37 -5.40 -15.46
N GLY A 75 8.48 -4.75 -15.85
CA GLY A 75 9.37 -5.25 -16.91
C GLY A 75 9.98 -6.63 -16.66
N VAL A 76 10.04 -7.05 -15.40
CA VAL A 76 10.51 -8.39 -15.00
C VAL A 76 9.71 -9.52 -15.65
N ALA A 77 8.44 -9.29 -16.01
CA ALA A 77 7.60 -10.27 -16.70
C ALA A 77 8.18 -10.70 -18.06
N ALA A 78 8.95 -9.82 -18.73
CA ALA A 78 9.64 -10.16 -19.98
C ALA A 78 10.66 -11.30 -19.78
N GLY A 79 11.24 -11.44 -18.58
CA GLY A 79 12.10 -12.56 -18.22
C GLY A 79 11.40 -13.92 -18.20
N LEU A 80 10.05 -13.93 -18.18
CA LEU A 80 9.22 -15.12 -18.29
C LEU A 80 8.73 -15.35 -19.73
N GLY A 81 9.15 -14.53 -20.69
CA GLY A 81 8.68 -14.60 -22.08
C GLY A 81 7.25 -14.09 -22.27
N VAL A 82 6.75 -13.25 -21.36
CA VAL A 82 5.42 -12.64 -21.44
C VAL A 82 5.56 -11.14 -21.65
N ASP A 83 4.66 -10.55 -22.45
CA ASP A 83 4.56 -9.10 -22.62
C ASP A 83 4.06 -8.45 -21.32
N PRO A 84 4.88 -7.63 -20.63
CA PRO A 84 4.49 -6.98 -19.38
C PRO A 84 3.25 -6.08 -19.51
N SER A 85 3.14 -5.34 -20.61
CA SER A 85 2.07 -4.35 -20.79
C SER A 85 0.74 -5.06 -21.00
N ALA A 86 0.71 -6.06 -21.87
CA ALA A 86 -0.50 -6.82 -22.18
C ALA A 86 -1.16 -7.49 -20.94
N LEU A 87 -0.36 -7.97 -19.97
CA LEU A 87 -0.88 -8.56 -18.73
C LEU A 87 -1.63 -7.54 -17.87
N THR A 88 -1.09 -6.33 -17.76
CA THR A 88 -1.65 -5.27 -16.92
C THR A 88 -2.81 -4.58 -17.63
N GLU A 89 -2.68 -4.26 -18.92
CA GLU A 89 -3.71 -3.62 -19.75
C GLU A 89 -5.03 -4.40 -19.70
N ALA A 90 -4.97 -5.73 -19.83
CA ALA A 90 -6.17 -6.57 -19.77
C ALA A 90 -6.90 -6.45 -18.42
N SER A 91 -6.16 -6.31 -17.31
CA SER A 91 -6.73 -6.17 -15.98
C SER A 91 -7.29 -4.76 -15.75
N VAL A 92 -6.53 -3.72 -16.13
CA VAL A 92 -6.96 -2.32 -16.03
C VAL A 92 -8.21 -2.07 -16.87
N LYS A 93 -8.27 -2.59 -18.10
CA LYS A 93 -9.44 -2.47 -18.96
C LYS A 93 -10.72 -2.95 -18.26
N ARG A 94 -10.65 -4.06 -17.52
CA ARG A 94 -11.80 -4.57 -16.77
C ARG A 94 -12.27 -3.62 -15.67
N PHE A 95 -11.35 -2.90 -15.02
CA PHE A 95 -11.70 -1.88 -14.04
C PHE A 95 -12.42 -0.69 -14.69
N LEU A 96 -11.90 -0.22 -15.83
CA LEU A 96 -12.47 0.89 -16.60
C LEU A 96 -13.84 0.54 -17.19
N ASP A 97 -14.03 -0.70 -17.63
CA ASP A 97 -15.31 -1.19 -18.16
C ASP A 97 -16.36 -1.46 -17.05
N GLY A 98 -15.97 -1.45 -15.77
CA GLY A 98 -16.89 -1.78 -14.67
C GLY A 98 -17.10 -3.28 -14.44
N ASP A 99 -16.20 -4.12 -14.95
CA ASP A 99 -16.33 -5.57 -15.06
C ASP A 99 -15.41 -6.36 -14.09
N THR A 100 -15.05 -5.72 -12.97
CA THR A 100 -14.41 -6.39 -11.84
C THR A 100 -15.39 -6.61 -10.69
N PRO A 101 -15.14 -7.63 -9.84
CA PRO A 101 -15.91 -7.77 -8.60
C PRO A 101 -15.83 -6.54 -7.71
N LEU A 102 -14.68 -5.83 -7.68
CA LEU A 102 -14.54 -4.60 -6.91
C LEU A 102 -15.48 -3.49 -7.43
N ASN A 103 -15.58 -3.29 -8.74
CA ASN A 103 -16.53 -2.32 -9.33
C ASN A 103 -17.97 -2.58 -8.84
N ARG A 104 -18.40 -3.85 -8.83
CA ARG A 104 -19.75 -4.21 -8.35
C ARG A 104 -19.92 -4.04 -6.85
N LEU A 105 -18.85 -4.27 -6.10
CA LEU A 105 -18.86 -4.20 -4.66
C LEU A 105 -18.90 -2.75 -4.16
N VAL A 106 -18.16 -1.83 -4.79
CA VAL A 106 -18.17 -0.42 -4.37
C VAL A 106 -19.54 0.24 -4.55
N ASP A 107 -20.31 -0.15 -5.58
CA ASP A 107 -21.70 0.27 -5.76
C ASP A 107 -22.59 -0.17 -4.57
N THR A 108 -22.32 -1.35 -4.01
CA THR A 108 -23.09 -1.91 -2.89
C THR A 108 -22.69 -1.28 -1.56
N LEU A 109 -21.44 -0.83 -1.43
CA LEU A 109 -20.83 -0.42 -0.16
C LEU A 109 -20.71 1.10 0.01
N ASP A 110 -21.18 1.87 -0.97
CA ASP A 110 -21.08 3.34 -0.99
C ASP A 110 -19.63 3.80 -0.73
N ALA A 111 -18.69 3.18 -1.43
CA ALA A 111 -17.26 3.51 -1.37
C ALA A 111 -16.83 4.14 -2.69
N ASP A 112 -15.94 5.13 -2.63
CA ASP A 112 -15.39 5.75 -3.85
C ASP A 112 -14.25 4.87 -4.40
N LEU A 113 -14.27 4.57 -5.70
CA LEU A 113 -13.23 3.81 -6.39
C LEU A 113 -12.54 4.70 -7.41
N ARG A 114 -11.22 4.79 -7.31
CA ARG A 114 -10.39 5.48 -8.30
C ARG A 114 -9.25 4.61 -8.79
N VAL A 115 -9.11 4.55 -10.11
CA VAL A 115 -8.02 3.85 -10.78
C VAL A 115 -6.99 4.90 -11.22
N TYR A 116 -5.74 4.69 -10.83
CA TYR A 116 -4.60 5.54 -11.12
C TYR A 116 -3.64 4.77 -12.02
N GLU A 117 -3.68 5.06 -13.31
CA GLU A 117 -2.78 4.50 -14.31
C GLU A 117 -1.48 5.32 -14.31
N LEU A 118 -0.35 4.67 -14.00
CA LEU A 118 0.95 5.35 -14.00
C LEU A 118 1.70 5.17 -15.32
N SER A 119 1.97 3.92 -15.67
CA SER A 119 2.69 3.55 -16.89
C SER A 119 2.36 2.10 -17.20
N VAL A 120 1.19 1.91 -17.80
CA VAL A 120 0.67 0.57 -18.11
C VAL A 120 1.25 0.11 -19.45
N GLU A 121 1.38 1.01 -20.42
CA GLU A 121 1.89 0.75 -21.76
C GLU A 121 3.42 0.70 -21.80
N VAL A 122 4.08 1.47 -20.91
CA VAL A 122 5.54 1.52 -20.79
C VAL A 122 5.94 0.88 -19.47
N PRO A 123 6.33 -0.41 -19.47
CA PRO A 123 6.68 -1.10 -18.25
C PRO A 123 7.97 -0.53 -17.66
N THR A 124 8.19 -0.78 -16.37
CA THR A 124 9.51 -0.61 -15.77
C THR A 124 10.55 -1.44 -16.51
N GLU A 125 11.83 -1.20 -16.24
CA GLU A 125 12.89 -2.08 -16.68
C GLU A 125 12.85 -3.44 -15.96
N ASN A 126 13.52 -4.44 -16.55
CA ASN A 126 13.66 -5.75 -15.94
C ASN A 126 14.67 -5.72 -14.79
N ILE A 127 14.15 -5.86 -13.55
CA ILE A 127 14.94 -5.83 -12.31
C ILE A 127 16.05 -6.88 -12.23
N ALA A 128 15.94 -7.99 -12.97
CA ALA A 128 16.98 -9.01 -13.04
C ALA A 128 18.18 -8.62 -13.92
N ALA A 129 18.05 -7.56 -14.72
CA ALA A 129 19.07 -7.07 -15.63
C ALA A 129 19.60 -5.67 -15.26
N GLN A 130 18.73 -4.79 -14.77
CA GLN A 130 19.07 -3.41 -14.42
C GLN A 130 18.08 -2.83 -13.40
N PRO A 131 18.28 -1.60 -12.88
CA PRO A 131 17.30 -0.96 -11.99
C PRO A 131 15.94 -0.80 -12.67
N ALA A 132 14.84 -1.03 -11.94
CA ALA A 132 13.47 -0.89 -12.44
C ALA A 132 13.19 0.49 -13.07
N MET A 133 13.69 1.56 -12.46
CA MET A 133 13.41 2.93 -12.86
C MET A 133 14.54 3.90 -12.47
N SER A 134 14.49 5.13 -12.96
CA SER A 134 15.40 6.21 -12.52
C SER A 134 14.99 6.74 -11.14
N GLU A 135 15.87 7.52 -10.48
CA GLU A 135 15.51 8.15 -9.19
C GLU A 135 14.35 9.13 -9.39
N ALA A 136 14.42 9.93 -10.46
CA ALA A 136 13.40 10.89 -10.82
C ALA A 136 12.06 10.21 -11.11
N ASP A 137 12.03 9.06 -11.79
CA ASP A 137 10.80 8.29 -12.02
C ASP A 137 10.22 7.74 -10.71
N CYS A 138 11.07 7.20 -9.83
CA CYS A 138 10.63 6.70 -8.54
C CYS A 138 10.02 7.82 -7.68
N ALA A 139 10.69 8.97 -7.59
CA ALA A 139 10.21 10.12 -6.82
C ALA A 139 8.95 10.75 -7.46
N ARG A 140 8.85 10.79 -8.80
CA ARG A 140 7.63 11.17 -9.51
C ARG A 140 6.47 10.24 -9.20
N ALA A 141 6.70 8.92 -9.24
CA ALA A 141 5.66 7.94 -8.92
C ALA A 141 5.16 8.09 -7.48
N MET A 142 6.08 8.26 -6.51
CA MET A 142 5.70 8.59 -5.13
C MET A 142 4.86 9.86 -5.07
N THR A 143 5.30 10.94 -5.72
CA THR A 143 4.56 12.21 -5.76
C THR A 143 3.18 12.04 -6.40
N TYR A 144 3.07 11.25 -7.46
CA TYR A 144 1.79 10.93 -8.10
C TYR A 144 0.84 10.21 -7.14
N GLY A 145 1.35 9.26 -6.34
CA GLY A 145 0.60 8.64 -5.27
C GLY A 145 0.12 9.61 -4.18
N MET A 146 0.91 10.63 -3.85
CA MET A 146 0.50 11.68 -2.90
C MET A 146 -0.70 12.48 -3.39
N ILE A 147 -0.83 12.69 -4.71
CA ILE A 147 -1.95 13.43 -5.32
C ILE A 147 -3.29 12.69 -5.11
N ALA A 148 -3.27 11.37 -4.94
CA ALA A 148 -4.49 10.60 -4.66
C ALA A 148 -5.14 10.93 -3.29
N VAL A 149 -4.41 11.61 -2.40
CA VAL A 149 -4.86 11.98 -1.05
C VAL A 149 -5.52 13.36 -1.08
N GLU A 150 -6.81 13.38 -1.43
CA GLU A 150 -7.61 14.60 -1.44
C GLU A 150 -8.18 14.94 -0.05
N PRO A 151 -8.42 16.24 0.25
CA PRO A 151 -9.13 16.64 1.46
C PRO A 151 -10.50 15.98 1.57
N GLY A 152 -10.87 15.55 2.78
CA GLY A 152 -12.19 14.98 3.08
C GLY A 152 -12.27 13.45 3.02
N ILE A 153 -11.19 12.76 2.63
CA ILE A 153 -11.11 11.30 2.71
C ILE A 153 -10.96 10.87 4.18
N ASP A 154 -11.88 10.04 4.68
CA ASP A 154 -11.84 9.56 6.07
C ASP A 154 -10.90 8.37 6.26
N VAL A 155 -10.78 7.50 5.24
CA VAL A 155 -9.82 6.38 5.14
C VAL A 155 -9.48 6.16 3.66
N LEU A 156 -8.19 5.94 3.37
CA LEU A 156 -7.72 5.58 2.04
C LEU A 156 -7.31 4.10 2.01
N ALA A 157 -7.98 3.30 1.19
CA ALA A 157 -7.59 1.94 0.89
C ALA A 157 -6.68 1.89 -0.35
N LEU A 158 -5.63 1.08 -0.30
CA LEU A 158 -4.65 0.92 -1.36
C LEU A 158 -4.71 -0.49 -1.92
N ALA A 159 -4.81 -0.61 -3.24
CA ALA A 159 -4.77 -1.86 -3.97
C ALA A 159 -3.98 -1.73 -5.27
N GLY A 160 -3.41 -2.83 -5.75
CA GLY A 160 -2.54 -2.87 -6.92
C GLY A 160 -3.14 -3.69 -8.05
N VAL A 161 -2.85 -3.27 -9.29
CA VAL A 161 -3.17 -4.05 -10.49
C VAL A 161 -1.96 -4.02 -11.42
N SER A 162 -1.18 -5.09 -11.36
CA SER A 162 0.04 -5.23 -12.12
C SER A 162 0.30 -6.70 -12.46
N GLY A 163 0.66 -6.96 -13.73
CA GLY A 163 1.14 -8.28 -14.13
C GLY A 163 2.40 -8.66 -13.35
N GLU A 164 2.43 -9.85 -12.75
CA GLU A 164 3.58 -10.38 -12.00
C GLU A 164 4.06 -9.49 -10.83
N ALA A 165 3.18 -8.70 -10.20
CA ALA A 165 3.50 -7.79 -9.09
C ALA A 165 4.17 -8.46 -7.87
N LYS A 166 4.00 -9.77 -7.71
CA LYS A 166 4.66 -10.56 -6.66
C LYS A 166 6.18 -10.59 -6.83
N LEU A 167 6.71 -10.50 -8.04
CA LEU A 167 8.15 -10.56 -8.29
C LEU A 167 8.89 -9.33 -7.72
N PRO A 168 8.54 -8.08 -8.06
CA PRO A 168 9.17 -6.90 -7.45
C PRO A 168 8.92 -6.85 -5.93
N ALA A 169 7.72 -7.21 -5.46
CA ALA A 169 7.43 -7.26 -4.03
C ALA A 169 8.31 -8.27 -3.28
N ALA A 170 8.49 -9.49 -3.82
CA ALA A 170 9.37 -10.51 -3.26
C ALA A 170 10.84 -10.09 -3.29
N ALA A 171 11.29 -9.40 -4.34
CA ALA A 171 12.65 -8.89 -4.43
C ALA A 171 12.92 -7.80 -3.37
N LEU A 172 11.98 -6.86 -3.20
CA LEU A 172 12.05 -5.85 -2.13
C LEU A 172 12.06 -6.49 -0.74
N ALA A 173 11.16 -7.43 -0.49
CA ALA A 173 11.08 -8.13 0.79
C ALA A 173 12.39 -8.90 1.08
N SER A 174 12.93 -9.61 0.09
CA SER A 174 14.21 -10.33 0.21
C SER A 174 15.36 -9.41 0.57
N LEU A 175 15.49 -8.28 -0.13
CA LEU A 175 16.60 -7.35 0.09
C LEU A 175 16.50 -6.64 1.45
N LEU A 176 15.31 -6.14 1.80
CA LEU A 176 15.08 -5.31 2.99
C LEU A 176 14.91 -6.13 4.27
N LEU A 177 14.24 -7.27 4.19
CA LEU A 177 13.82 -8.07 5.35
C LEU A 177 14.57 -9.42 5.44
N GLY A 178 15.40 -9.74 4.44
CA GLY A 178 16.09 -11.02 4.32
C GLY A 178 15.20 -12.13 3.75
N GLY A 179 15.69 -13.37 3.79
CA GLY A 179 15.03 -14.50 3.14
C GLY A 179 15.40 -14.65 1.67
N THR A 180 14.80 -15.63 1.03
CA THR A 180 15.03 -16.05 -0.36
C THR A 180 13.79 -15.82 -1.21
N ALA A 181 13.90 -15.84 -2.53
CA ALA A 181 12.73 -15.78 -3.41
C ALA A 181 11.65 -16.81 -3.05
N ARG A 182 12.05 -18.00 -2.58
CA ARG A 182 11.12 -19.07 -2.18
C ARG A 182 10.31 -18.71 -0.95
N ASP A 183 10.87 -17.98 0.01
CA ASP A 183 10.17 -17.57 1.22
C ASP A 183 9.03 -16.59 0.90
N TRP A 184 9.20 -15.79 -0.17
CA TRP A 184 8.29 -14.70 -0.53
C TRP A 184 7.36 -15.02 -1.70
N LEU A 185 7.70 -15.97 -2.57
CA LEU A 185 6.81 -16.41 -3.65
C LEU A 185 6.13 -17.75 -3.34
N GLY A 186 6.64 -18.49 -2.36
CA GLY A 186 6.23 -19.86 -2.06
C GLY A 186 6.97 -20.91 -2.89
N ALA A 187 6.93 -22.16 -2.43
CA ALA A 187 7.63 -23.28 -3.08
C ALA A 187 7.11 -23.58 -4.50
N ASP A 188 5.83 -23.32 -4.75
CA ASP A 188 5.14 -23.65 -6.01
C ASP A 188 5.21 -22.53 -7.07
N ALA A 189 5.98 -21.45 -6.82
CA ALA A 189 6.11 -20.32 -7.74
C ALA A 189 6.76 -20.66 -9.09
N GLY A 190 7.45 -21.80 -9.16
CA GLY A 190 8.19 -22.24 -10.34
C GLY A 190 9.61 -21.68 -10.38
N SER A 191 10.55 -22.50 -10.87
CA SER A 191 11.99 -22.20 -10.85
C SER A 191 12.38 -20.91 -11.58
N ALA A 192 11.69 -20.57 -12.68
CA ALA A 192 11.98 -19.36 -13.45
C ALA A 192 11.70 -18.08 -12.63
N ARG A 193 10.56 -18.02 -11.93
CA ARG A 193 10.22 -16.87 -11.07
C ARG A 193 11.17 -16.72 -9.89
N LEU A 194 11.50 -17.84 -9.24
CA LEU A 194 12.47 -17.86 -8.14
C LEU A 194 13.84 -17.35 -8.60
N ALA A 195 14.33 -17.84 -9.74
CA ALA A 195 15.61 -17.43 -10.30
C ALA A 195 15.65 -15.94 -10.67
N LEU A 196 14.57 -15.38 -11.23
CA LEU A 196 14.50 -13.94 -11.55
C LEU A 196 14.63 -13.08 -10.30
N VAL A 197 13.93 -13.43 -9.22
CA VAL A 197 14.01 -12.69 -7.95
C VAL A 197 15.38 -12.82 -7.32
N ASP A 198 15.93 -14.04 -7.22
CA ASP A 198 17.26 -14.25 -6.65
C ASP A 198 18.35 -13.51 -7.45
N GLN A 199 18.26 -13.53 -8.78
CA GLN A 199 19.15 -12.77 -9.67
C GLN A 199 19.04 -11.25 -9.43
N ALA A 200 17.82 -10.72 -9.36
CA ALA A 200 17.60 -9.29 -9.13
C ALA A 200 18.16 -8.85 -7.77
N VAL A 201 17.89 -9.61 -6.71
CA VAL A 201 18.40 -9.32 -5.36
C VAL A 201 19.93 -9.36 -5.33
N ALA A 202 20.56 -10.33 -6.00
CA ALA A 202 22.01 -10.42 -6.09
C ALA A 202 22.61 -9.22 -6.85
N LEU A 203 22.03 -8.83 -7.99
CA LEU A 203 22.46 -7.68 -8.78
C LEU A 203 22.40 -6.38 -7.99
N HIS A 204 21.34 -6.21 -7.18
CA HIS A 204 21.04 -4.97 -6.48
C HIS A 204 21.41 -5.01 -4.98
N ALA A 205 22.20 -5.98 -4.53
CA ALA A 205 22.54 -6.18 -3.12
C ALA A 205 23.11 -4.93 -2.41
N GLY A 206 23.83 -4.09 -3.16
CA GLY A 206 24.39 -2.83 -2.65
C GLY A 206 23.35 -1.78 -2.24
N ALA A 207 22.09 -1.92 -2.64
CA ALA A 207 21.00 -1.00 -2.29
C ALA A 207 20.35 -1.29 -0.93
N LYS A 208 20.75 -2.36 -0.24
CA LYS A 208 20.15 -2.75 1.05
C LYS A 208 20.18 -1.64 2.12
N ALA A 209 21.22 -0.80 2.09
CA ALA A 209 21.41 0.26 3.07
C ALA A 209 20.45 1.46 2.89
N ASP A 210 19.81 1.57 1.73
CA ASP A 210 18.93 2.69 1.38
C ASP A 210 17.62 2.17 0.78
N PRO A 211 16.53 2.11 1.56
CA PRO A 211 15.28 1.53 1.08
C PRO A 211 14.65 2.27 -0.10
N LEU A 212 14.93 3.57 -0.30
CA LEU A 212 14.48 4.28 -1.51
C LEU A 212 15.26 3.80 -2.74
N GLU A 213 16.55 3.51 -2.58
CA GLU A 213 17.36 2.90 -3.65
C GLU A 213 16.94 1.45 -3.92
N ALA A 214 16.53 0.70 -2.88
CA ALA A 214 15.92 -0.62 -3.05
C ALA A 214 14.62 -0.51 -3.86
N LEU A 215 13.72 0.42 -3.51
CA LEU A 215 12.48 0.68 -4.24
C LEU A 215 12.75 1.03 -5.71
N ARG A 216 13.69 1.93 -5.98
CA ARG A 216 14.07 2.33 -7.33
C ARG A 216 14.57 1.17 -8.18
N ARG A 217 15.33 0.25 -7.58
CA ARG A 217 16.00 -0.85 -8.31
C ARG A 217 15.13 -2.08 -8.46
N LEU A 218 14.34 -2.42 -7.45
CA LEU A 218 13.62 -3.70 -7.35
C LEU A 218 12.10 -3.55 -7.34
N GLY A 219 11.56 -2.35 -7.13
CA GLY A 219 10.13 -2.10 -7.07
C GLY A 219 9.47 -1.85 -8.42
N GLY A 220 8.23 -1.37 -8.36
CA GLY A 220 7.44 -0.91 -9.49
C GLY A 220 6.87 0.49 -9.24
N LEU A 221 6.39 1.15 -10.30
CA LEU A 221 5.83 2.50 -10.20
C LEU A 221 4.56 2.54 -9.34
N ASP A 222 3.76 1.47 -9.38
CA ASP A 222 2.64 1.18 -8.49
C ASP A 222 3.05 1.13 -7.00
N ILE A 223 4.11 0.38 -6.67
CA ILE A 223 4.62 0.28 -5.29
C ILE A 223 5.15 1.64 -4.83
N ALA A 224 5.86 2.37 -5.70
CA ALA A 224 6.35 3.71 -5.39
C ALA A 224 5.18 4.68 -5.16
N ALA A 225 4.14 4.65 -6.00
CA ALA A 225 2.94 5.45 -5.82
C ALA A 225 2.23 5.14 -4.50
N MET A 226 2.04 3.87 -4.17
CA MET A 226 1.45 3.48 -2.89
C MET A 226 2.28 3.97 -1.70
N ALA A 227 3.62 3.92 -1.78
CA ALA A 227 4.49 4.46 -0.72
C ALA A 227 4.29 5.98 -0.56
N GLY A 228 4.19 6.70 -1.67
CA GLY A 228 3.84 8.12 -1.65
C GLY A 228 2.46 8.40 -1.05
N ALA A 229 1.44 7.62 -1.43
CA ALA A 229 0.08 7.75 -0.90
C ALA A 229 0.05 7.50 0.62
N ILE A 230 0.72 6.44 1.11
CA ILE A 230 0.85 6.16 2.56
C ILE A 230 1.47 7.37 3.28
N LEU A 231 2.54 7.94 2.72
CA LEU A 231 3.24 9.08 3.29
C LEU A 231 2.34 10.32 3.35
N ALA A 232 1.65 10.67 2.25
CA ALA A 232 0.74 11.81 2.22
C ALA A 232 -0.45 11.64 3.17
N CYS A 233 -1.03 10.44 3.25
CA CYS A 233 -2.09 10.12 4.21
C CYS A 233 -1.69 10.41 5.66
N ARG A 234 -0.41 10.21 6.01
CA ARG A 234 0.10 10.52 7.34
C ARG A 234 -0.02 12.01 7.66
N PHE A 235 0.35 12.89 6.72
CA PHE A 235 0.20 14.33 6.87
C PHE A 235 -1.25 14.78 6.84
N ALA A 236 -2.08 14.13 6.01
CA ALA A 236 -3.49 14.43 5.88
C ALA A 236 -4.37 13.95 7.05
N ARG A 237 -3.79 13.26 8.06
CA ARG A 237 -4.55 12.62 9.15
C ARG A 237 -5.58 11.61 8.60
N THR A 238 -5.21 10.90 7.54
CA THR A 238 -6.05 9.89 6.89
C THR A 238 -5.46 8.51 7.21
N PRO A 239 -6.14 7.67 8.00
CA PRO A 239 -5.76 6.27 8.16
C PRO A 239 -5.75 5.54 6.81
N VAL A 240 -4.83 4.60 6.66
CA VAL A 240 -4.65 3.81 5.44
C VAL A 240 -5.07 2.36 5.67
N LEU A 241 -5.74 1.78 4.69
CA LEU A 241 -6.05 0.36 4.64
C LEU A 241 -5.23 -0.30 3.53
N ILE A 242 -4.29 -1.15 3.89
CA ILE A 242 -3.40 -1.85 2.96
C ILE A 242 -4.08 -3.12 2.46
N ASP A 243 -4.08 -3.31 1.15
CA ASP A 243 -4.45 -4.56 0.46
C ASP A 243 -3.35 -4.96 -0.53
N GLY A 244 -3.33 -6.23 -0.89
CA GLY A 244 -2.40 -6.77 -1.87
C GLY A 244 -0.94 -6.83 -1.42
N VAL A 245 -0.10 -7.38 -2.29
CA VAL A 245 1.33 -7.56 -2.00
C VAL A 245 2.11 -6.27 -2.27
N GLU A 246 1.63 -5.46 -3.20
CA GLU A 246 2.17 -4.17 -3.61
C GLU A 246 2.07 -3.16 -2.46
N GLY A 247 0.90 -3.07 -1.82
CA GLY A 247 0.68 -2.21 -0.67
C GLY A 247 1.53 -2.62 0.53
N LEU A 248 1.68 -3.93 0.76
CA LEU A 248 2.58 -4.47 1.77
C LEU A 248 4.06 -4.17 1.45
N ALA A 249 4.47 -4.27 0.18
CA ALA A 249 5.83 -3.94 -0.24
C ALA A 249 6.13 -2.44 -0.07
N ALA A 250 5.18 -1.57 -0.42
CA ALA A 250 5.27 -0.14 -0.18
C ALA A 250 5.42 0.18 1.32
N ALA A 251 4.61 -0.47 2.16
CA ALA A 251 4.72 -0.35 3.62
C ALA A 251 6.07 -0.86 4.15
N ALA A 252 6.63 -1.93 3.57
CA ALA A 252 7.94 -2.46 3.94
C ALA A 252 9.07 -1.48 3.64
N VAL A 253 9.04 -0.81 2.48
CA VAL A 253 10.00 0.24 2.13
C VAL A 253 9.94 1.38 3.15
N LEU A 254 8.73 1.89 3.42
CA LEU A 254 8.55 3.00 4.37
C LEU A 254 8.96 2.64 5.80
N ARG A 255 8.59 1.43 6.27
CA ARG A 255 8.97 0.97 7.61
C ARG A 255 10.48 0.77 7.74
N ALA A 256 11.15 0.34 6.68
CA ALA A 256 12.61 0.25 6.65
C ALA A 256 13.29 1.62 6.69
N LEU A 257 12.67 2.66 6.11
CA LEU A 257 13.16 4.04 6.23
C LEU A 257 12.92 4.60 7.63
N ARG A 258 11.72 4.40 8.17
CA ARG A 258 11.30 4.92 9.46
C ARG A 258 10.32 3.93 10.10
N PRO A 259 10.66 3.30 11.25
CA PRO A 259 9.81 2.26 11.85
C PRO A 259 8.37 2.69 12.15
N THR A 260 8.13 3.99 12.37
CA THR A 260 6.82 4.57 12.68
C THR A 260 6.03 5.01 11.45
N ALA A 261 6.60 4.88 10.23
CA ALA A 261 6.01 5.42 9.01
C ALA A 261 4.65 4.81 8.64
N ILE A 262 4.33 3.64 9.17
CA ILE A 262 3.09 2.90 8.86
C ILE A 262 2.16 2.74 10.07
N GLU A 263 2.37 3.48 11.16
CA GLU A 263 1.53 3.37 12.37
C GLU A 263 0.07 3.78 12.13
N HIS A 264 -0.20 4.55 11.07
CA HIS A 264 -1.55 4.93 10.62
C HIS A 264 -2.12 3.96 9.58
N CYS A 265 -1.47 2.82 9.34
CA CYS A 265 -1.93 1.79 8.43
C CYS A 265 -2.59 0.60 9.18
N LEU A 266 -3.65 0.06 8.59
CA LEU A 266 -4.25 -1.23 8.93
C LEU A 266 -4.07 -2.19 7.74
N LEU A 267 -4.06 -3.49 7.99
CA LEU A 267 -4.09 -4.50 6.93
C LEU A 267 -5.52 -5.01 6.74
N ALA A 268 -6.08 -4.87 5.53
CA ALA A 268 -7.46 -5.21 5.23
C ALA A 268 -7.80 -6.67 5.54
N HIS A 269 -6.98 -7.59 5.04
CA HIS A 269 -7.23 -9.01 5.21
C HIS A 269 -5.95 -9.85 5.12
N ALA A 270 -6.02 -11.06 5.66
CA ALA A 270 -5.03 -12.09 5.45
C ALA A 270 -5.14 -12.57 4.00
N SER A 271 -4.09 -12.36 3.21
CA SER A 271 -4.03 -12.87 1.85
C SER A 271 -3.92 -14.40 1.86
N GLY A 272 -4.48 -15.06 0.86
CA GLY A 272 -4.25 -16.48 0.54
C GLY A 272 -2.80 -16.76 0.13
N ASP A 273 -2.08 -15.73 -0.30
CA ASP A 273 -0.68 -15.81 -0.72
C ASP A 273 0.27 -15.88 0.48
N ALA A 274 1.12 -16.90 0.51
CA ALA A 274 2.05 -17.13 1.61
C ALA A 274 3.08 -16.00 1.77
N GLY A 275 3.52 -15.41 0.66
CA GLY A 275 4.44 -14.28 0.64
C GLY A 275 3.85 -13.03 1.28
N ALA A 276 2.64 -12.67 0.87
CA ALA A 276 1.91 -11.55 1.45
C ALA A 276 1.66 -11.74 2.97
N ARG A 277 1.31 -12.96 3.41
CA ARG A 277 1.20 -13.25 4.86
C ARG A 277 2.53 -13.08 5.59
N ALA A 278 3.61 -13.64 5.06
CA ALA A 278 4.93 -13.51 5.64
C ALA A 278 5.38 -12.04 5.72
N LEU A 279 5.02 -11.24 4.72
CA LEU A 279 5.32 -9.81 4.68
C LEU A 279 4.53 -9.06 5.75
N ALA A 280 3.22 -9.31 5.86
CA ALA A 280 2.39 -8.76 6.93
C ALA A 280 2.94 -9.09 8.33
N ASP A 281 3.33 -10.34 8.57
CA ASP A 281 3.92 -10.79 9.83
C ASP A 281 5.22 -10.06 10.16
N ARG A 282 6.12 -9.93 9.17
CA ARG A 282 7.38 -9.17 9.34
C ARG A 282 7.12 -7.69 9.59
N LEU A 283 6.04 -7.14 9.03
CA LEU A 283 5.59 -5.77 9.28
C LEU A 283 4.88 -5.59 10.63
N GLY A 284 4.53 -6.68 11.31
CA GLY A 284 3.74 -6.63 12.54
C GLY A 284 2.32 -6.13 12.30
N LEU A 285 1.80 -6.27 11.08
CA LEU A 285 0.45 -5.87 10.71
C LEU A 285 -0.49 -7.06 10.89
N THR A 286 -1.37 -6.97 11.89
CA THR A 286 -2.44 -7.96 12.06
C THR A 286 -3.57 -7.66 11.09
N PRO A 287 -3.98 -8.63 10.25
CA PRO A 287 -5.09 -8.43 9.32
C PRO A 287 -6.42 -8.27 10.06
N LEU A 288 -7.30 -7.40 9.56
CA LEU A 288 -8.64 -7.21 10.13
C LEU A 288 -9.56 -8.41 9.86
N LEU A 289 -9.39 -9.04 8.71
CA LEU A 289 -10.23 -10.14 8.23
C LEU A 289 -9.36 -11.31 7.75
N ASP A 290 -9.89 -12.53 7.77
CA ASP A 290 -9.32 -13.66 7.03
C ASP A 290 -10.40 -14.20 6.07
N LEU A 291 -10.26 -13.85 4.79
CA LEU A 291 -11.26 -14.11 3.75
C LEU A 291 -10.81 -15.19 2.77
N GLY A 292 -9.56 -15.67 2.88
CA GLY A 292 -8.96 -16.58 1.89
C GLY A 292 -8.75 -15.98 0.50
N LEU A 293 -8.90 -14.67 0.32
CA LEU A 293 -8.69 -13.97 -0.95
C LEU A 293 -7.20 -13.86 -1.29
N SER A 294 -6.83 -13.98 -2.56
CA SER A 294 -5.43 -13.87 -3.02
C SER A 294 -5.24 -12.92 -4.22
N THR A 295 -6.26 -12.14 -4.58
CA THR A 295 -6.24 -11.24 -5.74
C THR A 295 -5.50 -9.94 -5.46
N GLY A 296 -5.63 -9.37 -4.26
CA GLY A 296 -4.97 -8.10 -3.88
C GLY A 296 -5.52 -6.86 -4.59
N ASP A 297 -6.66 -7.01 -5.27
CA ASP A 297 -7.26 -6.03 -6.18
C ASP A 297 -8.23 -5.07 -5.48
N GLY A 298 -8.25 -5.05 -4.14
CA GLY A 298 -9.02 -4.11 -3.31
C GLY A 298 -10.36 -4.65 -2.79
N ILE A 299 -10.76 -5.87 -3.14
CA ILE A 299 -11.98 -6.52 -2.61
C ILE A 299 -11.90 -6.66 -1.09
N GLY A 300 -10.74 -7.07 -0.56
CA GLY A 300 -10.53 -7.21 0.88
C GLY A 300 -10.70 -5.88 1.60
N SER A 301 -10.11 -4.82 1.05
CA SER A 301 -10.30 -3.45 1.54
C SER A 301 -11.75 -3.00 1.53
N ALA A 302 -12.48 -3.24 0.44
CA ALA A 302 -13.89 -2.87 0.34
C ALA A 302 -14.71 -3.52 1.47
N ILE A 303 -14.50 -4.80 1.75
CA ILE A 303 -15.18 -5.50 2.85
C ILE A 303 -14.75 -4.94 4.21
N ALA A 304 -13.44 -4.75 4.42
CA ALA A 304 -12.89 -4.23 5.68
C ALA A 304 -13.35 -2.79 6.00
N ILE A 305 -13.64 -1.96 4.98
CA ILE A 305 -14.24 -0.64 5.18
C ILE A 305 -15.57 -0.74 5.96
N ASN A 306 -16.39 -1.77 5.73
CA ASN A 306 -17.64 -1.94 6.49
C ASN A 306 -17.41 -2.31 7.95
N LEU A 307 -16.35 -3.07 8.25
CA LEU A 307 -15.95 -3.34 9.63
C LEU A 307 -15.56 -2.03 10.33
N LEU A 308 -14.84 -1.15 9.63
CA LEU A 308 -14.51 0.19 10.14
C LEU A 308 -15.78 1.05 10.33
N ARG A 309 -16.74 1.01 9.39
CA ARG A 309 -18.04 1.71 9.54
C ARG A 309 -18.78 1.21 10.79
N ALA A 310 -18.82 -0.10 10.99
CA ALA A 310 -19.44 -0.71 12.17
C ALA A 310 -18.77 -0.25 13.47
N ALA A 311 -17.43 -0.20 13.50
CA ALA A 311 -16.68 0.30 14.66
C ALA A 311 -17.03 1.76 15.00
N VAL A 312 -17.11 2.63 13.98
CA VAL A 312 -17.52 4.03 14.15
C VAL A 312 -18.96 4.14 14.64
N ALA A 313 -19.90 3.38 14.05
CA ALA A 313 -21.31 3.42 14.42
C ALA A 313 -21.55 2.96 15.86
N CYS A 314 -20.90 1.86 16.29
CA CYS A 314 -21.01 1.38 17.67
C CYS A 314 -20.44 2.39 18.67
N GLN A 315 -19.35 3.07 18.32
CA GLN A 315 -18.75 4.09 19.19
C GLN A 315 -19.64 5.34 19.32
N ALA A 316 -20.27 5.78 18.22
CA ALA A 316 -21.17 6.93 18.22
C ALA A 316 -22.40 6.71 19.12
N GLU A 317 -22.96 5.50 19.14
CA GLU A 317 -24.09 5.16 20.02
C GLU A 317 -23.67 5.13 21.49
N ALA A 318 -22.52 4.54 21.80
CA ALA A 318 -22.02 4.51 23.18
C ALA A 318 -21.66 5.90 23.71
N ALA A 319 -21.19 6.81 22.85
CA ALA A 319 -20.98 8.22 23.18
C ALA A 319 -22.29 8.98 23.49
N ARG A 320 -23.45 8.53 22.98
CA ARG A 320 -24.76 9.14 23.27
C ARG A 320 -25.35 8.71 24.61
N LEU A 321 -24.95 7.55 25.11
CA LEU A 321 -25.49 6.95 26.35
C LEU A 321 -24.76 7.42 27.63
N ASN A 322 -23.59 8.05 27.47
CA ASN A 322 -22.76 8.60 28.55
C ASN A 322 -22.94 10.12 28.69
#